data_AF-A0A2V8N8W3-F1
#
_entry.id   AF-A0A2V8N8W3-F1
#
_cell.length_a   1.000
_cell.length_b   1.000
_cell.length_c   1.000
_cell.angle_alpha   90.00
_cell.angle_beta   90.00
_cell.angle_gamma   90.00
#
_symmetry.space_group_name_H-M   'P 1'
#
loop_
_entity.id
_entity.type
_entity.pdbx_description
1 polymer ?
#
loop_
_entity_poly.entity_id
_entity_poly.type
_entity_poly.pdbx_seq_one_letter_code
_entity_poly.pdbx_strand_id
1 'polypeptide(L)'
;MCIPVRNEETSISALIDGLLAQTQPPAEIVICDNGSTDATKDIVEGFVKDGAPVKLIREDAGLPGRGRNVAVANSRCQWIAFIDAGVTPETVWLEQLAQPAK
;
A
#
# COMPACT_ATOMS: atom_id res chain seq x y z
N MET A 1 -1.88 -1.71 6.31
CA MET A 1 -2.38 -1.36 4.96
C MET A 1 -2.05 -2.46 3.98
N CYS A 2 -2.99 -2.84 3.12
CA CYS A 2 -2.77 -3.85 2.07
C CYS A 2 -3.20 -3.28 0.72
N ILE A 3 -2.29 -3.22 -0.25
CA ILE A 3 -2.46 -2.45 -1.48
C ILE A 3 -2.03 -3.29 -2.69
N PRO A 4 -2.93 -3.66 -3.60
CA PRO A 4 -2.54 -4.21 -4.90
C PRO A 4 -2.08 -3.07 -5.81
N VAL A 5 -0.97 -3.25 -6.53
CA VAL A 5 -0.47 -2.25 -7.49
C VAL A 5 -0.17 -2.90 -8.84
N ARG A 6 -0.37 -2.15 -9.92
CA ARG A 6 0.06 -2.52 -11.27
C ARG A 6 0.19 -1.26 -12.13
N ASN A 7 1.40 -0.95 -12.57
CA ASN A 7 1.72 0.19 -13.43
C ASN A 7 1.30 1.55 -12.85
N GLU A 8 1.82 1.87 -11.68
CA GLU A 8 1.48 3.05 -10.87
C GLU A 8 2.70 3.96 -10.63
N GLU A 9 3.69 3.95 -11.52
CA GLU A 9 4.95 4.69 -11.34
C GLU A 9 4.75 6.20 -11.09
N THR A 10 3.65 6.77 -11.59
CA THR A 10 3.34 8.20 -11.45
C THR A 10 2.64 8.55 -10.14
N SER A 11 2.06 7.57 -9.45
CA SER A 11 1.20 7.79 -8.28
C SER A 11 1.71 7.14 -7.00
N ILE A 12 2.47 6.05 -7.13
CA ILE A 12 2.82 5.17 -6.01
C ILE A 12 3.66 5.88 -4.94
N SER A 13 4.54 6.81 -5.34
CA SER A 13 5.32 7.61 -4.37
C SER A 13 4.39 8.48 -3.52
N ALA A 14 3.50 9.25 -4.17
CA ALA A 14 2.57 10.15 -3.47
C ALA A 14 1.62 9.39 -2.54
N LEU A 15 1.19 8.18 -2.95
CA LEU A 15 0.40 7.30 -2.09
C LEU A 15 1.17 6.86 -0.85
N ILE A 16 2.40 6.36 -1.02
CA ILE A 16 3.22 5.90 0.13
C ILE A 16 3.53 7.09 1.04
N ASP A 17 3.96 8.22 0.49
CA ASP A 17 4.23 9.45 1.25
C ASP A 17 2.99 9.91 2.03
N GLY A 18 1.81 9.91 1.39
CA GLY A 18 0.55 10.27 2.03
C GLY A 18 0.13 9.31 3.16
N LEU A 19 0.44 8.01 3.02
CA LEU A 19 0.21 7.02 4.08
C LEU A 19 1.19 7.20 5.25
N LEU A 20 2.45 7.50 4.97
CA LEU A 20 3.45 7.78 6.00
C LEU A 20 3.16 9.09 6.74
N ALA A 21 2.54 10.05 6.06
CA ALA A 21 2.16 11.35 6.62
C ALA A 21 0.84 11.35 7.40
N GLN A 22 0.13 10.21 7.53
CA GLN A 22 -1.13 10.18 8.30
C GLN A 22 -0.92 10.64 9.75
N THR A 23 -1.93 11.24 10.37
CA THR A 23 -1.90 11.56 11.81
C THR A 23 -1.71 10.33 12.68
N GLN A 24 -2.23 9.19 12.20
CA GLN A 24 -1.96 7.85 12.73
C GLN A 24 -1.45 6.97 11.58
N PRO A 25 -0.12 6.92 11.34
CA PRO A 25 0.47 6.13 10.26
C PRO A 25 0.18 4.64 10.42
N PRO A 26 0.06 3.89 9.31
CA PRO A 26 -0.07 2.45 9.38
C PRO A 26 1.22 1.83 9.91
N ALA A 27 1.08 0.85 10.81
CA ALA A 27 2.22 0.11 11.35
C ALA A 27 2.98 -0.71 10.27
N GLU A 28 2.28 -1.11 9.21
CA GLU A 28 2.81 -1.88 8.09
C GLU A 28 2.06 -1.52 6.80
N ILE A 29 2.79 -1.37 5.69
CA ILE A 29 2.25 -1.19 4.34
C ILE A 29 2.70 -2.38 3.49
N VAL A 30 1.78 -3.29 3.19
CA VAL A 30 2.05 -4.44 2.32
C VAL A 30 1.55 -4.14 0.91
N ILE A 31 2.49 -3.95 -0.01
CA ILE A 31 2.25 -3.69 -1.43
C ILE A 31 2.42 -5.01 -2.19
N CYS A 32 1.38 -5.43 -2.90
CA CYS A 32 1.46 -6.55 -3.83
C CYS A 32 1.51 -6.02 -5.27
N ASP A 33 2.70 -6.00 -5.85
CA ASP A 33 2.87 -5.73 -7.28
C ASP A 33 2.36 -6.91 -8.09
N ASN A 34 1.52 -6.63 -9.08
CA ASN A 34 0.79 -7.62 -9.84
C ASN A 34 1.21 -7.66 -11.31
N GLY A 35 2.53 -7.71 -11.52
CA GLY A 35 3.16 -7.72 -12.83
C GLY A 35 3.31 -6.33 -13.43
N SER A 36 3.82 -5.35 -12.66
CA SER A 36 4.16 -4.04 -13.23
C SER A 36 5.30 -4.16 -14.24
N THR A 37 5.15 -3.44 -15.34
CA THR A 37 6.12 -3.34 -16.45
C THR A 37 6.83 -1.99 -16.49
N ASP A 38 6.47 -1.09 -15.58
CA ASP A 38 7.00 0.26 -15.43
C ASP A 38 7.91 0.35 -14.18
N ALA A 39 8.27 1.57 -13.76
CA ALA A 39 9.16 1.77 -12.61
C ALA A 39 8.51 1.53 -11.23
N THR A 40 7.24 1.10 -11.15
CA THR A 40 6.51 0.94 -9.89
C THR A 40 7.28 0.14 -8.84
N LYS A 41 7.84 -1.01 -9.24
CA LYS A 41 8.59 -1.89 -8.32
C LYS A 41 9.83 -1.20 -7.77
N ASP A 42 10.58 -0.53 -8.63
CA ASP A 42 11.85 0.11 -8.25
C ASP A 42 11.60 1.27 -7.29
N ILE A 43 10.52 2.03 -7.50
CA ILE A 43 10.09 3.10 -6.60
C ILE A 43 9.74 2.52 -5.23
N VAL A 44 8.91 1.47 -5.17
CA VAL A 44 8.53 0.83 -3.91
C VAL A 44 9.76 0.27 -3.18
N GLU A 45 10.71 -0.33 -3.90
CA GLU A 45 11.97 -0.81 -3.31
C GLU A 45 12.83 0.32 -2.73
N GLY A 46 12.76 1.53 -3.29
CA GLY A 46 13.37 2.72 -2.70
C GLY A 46 12.91 2.94 -1.27
N PHE A 47 11.60 2.98 -1.05
CA PHE A 47 11.01 3.13 0.29
C PHE A 47 11.43 2.01 1.26
N VAL A 48 11.51 0.76 0.77
CA VAL A 48 11.99 -0.36 1.60
C VAL A 48 13.45 -0.15 2.02
N LYS A 49 14.31 0.29 1.10
CA LYS A 49 15.73 0.56 1.37
C LYS A 49 15.93 1.74 2.33
N ASP A 50 15.05 2.74 2.25
CA ASP A 50 15.06 3.91 3.13
C ASP A 50 14.50 3.60 4.53
N GLY A 51 14.06 2.36 4.78
CA GLY A 51 13.61 1.89 6.08
C GLY A 51 12.16 2.25 6.39
N ALA A 52 11.36 2.66 5.40
CA ALA A 52 9.92 2.80 5.57
C ALA A 52 9.30 1.44 5.94
N PRO A 53 8.18 1.40 6.68
CA PRO A 53 7.47 0.17 7.06
C PRO A 53 6.71 -0.44 5.86
N VAL A 54 7.38 -0.54 4.71
CA VAL A 54 6.85 -1.03 3.44
C VAL A 54 7.38 -2.44 3.20
N LYS A 55 6.50 -3.33 2.73
CA LYS A 55 6.82 -4.68 2.30
C LYS A 55 6.31 -4.87 0.88
N LEU A 56 7.22 -5.13 -0.06
CA LEU A 56 6.88 -5.44 -1.45
C LEU A 56 6.76 -6.95 -1.65
N ILE A 57 5.62 -7.40 -2.16
CA ILE A 57 5.37 -8.75 -2.67
C ILE A 57 5.17 -8.66 -4.18
N ARG A 58 5.72 -9.63 -4.92
CA ARG A 58 5.57 -9.71 -6.38
C ARG A 58 4.68 -10.90 -6.73
N GLU A 59 3.70 -10.66 -7.59
CA GLU A 59 2.73 -11.60 -8.14
C GLU A 59 2.51 -11.24 -9.61
N ASP A 60 2.14 -12.19 -10.48
CA ASP A 60 2.06 -11.95 -11.93
C ASP A 60 0.66 -12.19 -12.51
N ALA A 61 -0.33 -12.45 -11.66
CA ALA A 61 -1.68 -12.80 -12.11
C ALA A 61 -2.45 -11.62 -12.74
N GLY A 62 -2.05 -10.38 -12.48
CA GLY A 62 -2.68 -9.17 -12.99
C GLY A 62 -4.09 -8.88 -12.44
N LEU A 63 -4.59 -9.66 -11.48
CA LEU A 63 -5.91 -9.50 -10.85
C LEU A 63 -5.84 -8.78 -9.49
N PRO A 64 -6.52 -7.63 -9.30
CA PRO A 64 -6.42 -6.84 -8.06
C PRO A 64 -6.95 -7.58 -6.83
N GLY A 65 -7.98 -8.42 -6.97
CA GLY A 65 -8.49 -9.24 -5.88
C GLY A 65 -7.46 -10.24 -5.34
N ARG A 66 -6.68 -10.86 -6.24
CA ARG A 66 -5.58 -11.75 -5.84
C ARG A 66 -4.47 -10.98 -5.14
N GLY A 67 -4.11 -9.80 -5.66
CA GLY A 67 -3.13 -8.92 -5.02
C GLY A 67 -3.52 -8.53 -3.59
N ARG A 68 -4.80 -8.19 -3.35
CA ARG A 68 -5.32 -7.92 -1.99
C ARG A 68 -5.16 -9.14 -1.09
N ASN A 69 -5.61 -10.31 -1.53
CA ASN A 69 -5.52 -11.53 -0.73
C ASN A 69 -4.07 -11.89 -0.37
N VAL A 70 -3.15 -11.76 -1.32
CA VAL A 70 -1.72 -12.00 -1.10
C VAL A 70 -1.13 -11.00 -0.11
N ALA A 71 -1.49 -9.71 -0.22
CA ALA A 71 -1.07 -8.69 0.72
C ALA A 71 -1.59 -8.97 2.15
N VAL A 72 -2.87 -9.32 2.30
CA VAL A 72 -3.46 -9.67 3.60
C VAL A 72 -2.78 -10.88 4.22
N ALA A 73 -2.59 -11.96 3.45
CA ALA A 73 -1.91 -13.17 3.92
C ALA A 73 -0.47 -12.93 4.37
N ASN A 74 0.14 -11.82 3.93
CA ASN A 74 1.50 -11.42 4.26
C ASN A 74 1.59 -10.33 5.33
N SER A 75 0.46 -9.78 5.78
CA SER A 75 0.43 -8.78 6.83
C SER A 75 0.48 -9.41 8.21
N ARG A 76 1.07 -8.70 9.16
CA ARG A 76 1.16 -9.11 10.57
C ARG A 76 0.17 -8.35 11.47
N CYS A 77 -0.58 -7.41 10.92
CA CYS A 77 -1.49 -6.56 11.67
C CYS A 77 -2.83 -7.25 11.95
N GLN A 78 -3.40 -6.99 13.13
CA GLN A 78 -4.75 -7.45 13.49
C GLN A 78 -5.83 -6.75 12.64
N TRP A 79 -5.62 -5.47 12.34
CA TRP A 79 -6.52 -4.66 11.53
C TRP A 79 -5.95 -4.44 10.14
N ILE A 80 -6.79 -4.68 9.14
CA ILE A 80 -6.46 -4.52 7.73
C ILE A 80 -7.35 -3.43 7.14
N ALA A 81 -6.72 -2.46 6.49
CA ALA A 81 -7.39 -1.46 5.67
C ALA A 81 -6.80 -1.50 4.25
N PHE A 82 -7.67 -1.17 3.29
CA PHE A 82 -7.35 -1.12 1.87
C PHE A 82 -7.45 0.31 1.37
N ILE A 83 -6.56 0.66 0.46
CA ILE A 83 -6.65 1.85 -0.37
C ILE A 83 -6.20 1.43 -1.77
N ASP A 84 -6.82 2.00 -2.80
CA ASP A 84 -6.42 1.71 -4.16
C ASP A 84 -5.15 2.49 -4.53
N ALA A 85 -4.36 1.92 -5.42
CA ALA A 85 -3.27 2.65 -6.06
C ALA A 85 -3.84 3.82 -6.88
N GLY A 86 -3.05 4.87 -7.11
CA GLY A 86 -3.53 6.09 -7.77
C GLY A 86 -4.24 7.09 -6.85
N VAL A 87 -4.43 6.78 -5.57
CA VAL A 87 -5.08 7.68 -4.60
C VAL A 87 -4.04 8.36 -3.70
N THR A 88 -4.20 9.65 -3.47
CA THR A 88 -3.47 10.37 -2.42
C THR A 88 -4.41 10.59 -1.24
N PRO A 89 -4.24 9.90 -0.09
CA PRO A 89 -5.13 10.06 1.05
C PRO A 89 -4.93 11.42 1.73
N GLU A 90 -6.01 11.98 2.27
CA GLU A 90 -5.93 13.10 3.23
C GLU A 90 -5.22 12.65 4.51
N THR A 91 -4.52 13.57 5.19
CA THR A 91 -3.69 13.28 6.37
C THR A 91 -4.44 12.61 7.54
N VAL A 92 -5.76 12.79 7.63
CA VAL A 92 -6.60 12.24 8.72
C VAL A 92 -7.40 11.01 8.30
N TRP A 93 -7.24 10.54 7.08
CA TRP A 93 -8.08 9.49 6.48
C TRP A 93 -8.11 8.19 7.30
N LEU A 94 -6.93 7.68 7.67
CA LEU A 94 -6.83 6.40 8.39
C LEU A 94 -7.34 6.50 9.82
N GLU A 95 -7.09 7.63 10.48
CA GLU A 95 -7.62 7.93 11.81
C GLU A 95 -9.15 7.98 11.80
N GLN A 96 -9.75 8.64 10.82
CA GLN A 96 -11.21 8.71 10.69
C GLN A 96 -11.81 7.33 10.35
N LEU A 97 -11.14 6.55 9.49
CA LEU A 97 -11.58 5.20 9.13
C LEU A 97 -11.58 4.24 10.34
N ALA A 98 -10.64 4.44 11.27
CA ALA A 98 -10.54 3.62 12.48
C ALA A 98 -11.61 3.94 13.53
N GLN A 99 -12.34 5.05 13.39
CA GLN A 99 -13.40 5.40 14.32
C GLN A 99 -14.61 4.48 14.13
N PRO A 100 -15.34 4.13 15.21
CA PRO A 100 -16.56 3.37 15.09
C PRO A 100 -17.57 4.09 14.19
N ALA A 101 -18.18 3.34 13.26
CA ALA A 101 -19.32 3.85 12.52
C ALA A 101 -20.42 4.23 13.52
N LYS A 102 -20.96 5.45 13.37
CA LYS A 102 -22.09 5.93 14.18
C LYS A 102 -23.38 5.21 13.82
#